data_AF-A0ABD2WAX2-F1
#
_entry.id   AF-A0ABD2WAX2-F1
#
_cell.length_a   1.000
_cell.length_b   1.000
_cell.length_c   1.000
_cell.angle_alpha   90.00
_cell.angle_beta   90.00
_cell.angle_gamma   90.00
#
_symmetry.space_group_name_H-M   'P 1'
#
loop_
_entity.id
_entity.type
_entity.pdbx_description
1 polymer ?
#
loop_
_entity_poly.entity_id
_entity_poly.type
_entity_poly.pdbx_seq_one_letter_code
_entity_poly.pdbx_strand_id
1 'polypeptide(L)'
;MARSSVQFTVGSLIESACSIHVPALVVNEIADKLPSRQVMSGNYPHLDGLKLADPHYGKPRKVDLLLGADKFPYIIRPGLRLGPDGTPAAQQSIFGWLLTGPTGFTDGNAPIAVTASHTCTEPSISQALQRFWEIEEIPVGFLTPKGQLCEKLYLDTARRREDGRFVVRLPLRSPEPITTRLLLPISDNQKNSDPAMLN
;
A
#
# COMPACT_ATOMS: atom_id res chain seq x y z
N MET A 1 -1.26 5.82 -3.10
CA MET A 1 -1.63 4.39 -2.99
C MET A 1 -1.62 3.77 -4.37
N ALA A 2 -1.06 2.55 -4.52
CA ALA A 2 -1.08 1.81 -5.77
C ALA A 2 -2.51 1.39 -6.13
N ARG A 3 -2.88 1.50 -7.41
CA ARG A 3 -4.28 1.31 -7.87
C ARG A 3 -4.54 -0.09 -8.44
N SER A 4 -3.49 -0.80 -8.84
CA SER A 4 -3.56 -2.15 -9.40
C SER A 4 -2.17 -2.79 -9.43
N SER A 5 -2.12 -4.08 -9.74
CA SER A 5 -0.89 -4.84 -10.03
C SER A 5 -0.97 -5.37 -11.46
N VAL A 6 0.16 -5.39 -12.14
CA VAL A 6 0.30 -5.81 -13.54
C VAL A 6 1.60 -6.58 -13.74
N GLN A 7 1.65 -7.41 -14.77
CA GLN A 7 2.83 -8.19 -15.09
C GLN A 7 3.47 -7.66 -16.38
N PHE A 8 4.74 -7.26 -16.29
CA PHE A 8 5.51 -6.76 -17.42
C PHE A 8 6.64 -7.71 -17.80
N THR A 9 7.05 -7.61 -19.06
CA THR A 9 8.31 -8.18 -19.55
C THR A 9 9.21 -7.01 -19.95
N VAL A 10 10.39 -6.94 -19.35
CA VAL A 10 11.39 -5.92 -19.66
C VAL A 10 12.49 -6.58 -20.47
N GLY A 11 12.72 -6.10 -21.69
CA GLY A 11 13.71 -6.64 -22.61
C GLY A 11 14.88 -5.69 -22.86
N SER A 12 16.01 -6.24 -23.26
CA SER A 12 17.18 -5.47 -23.71
C SER A 12 16.94 -4.88 -25.10
N LEU A 13 17.38 -3.63 -25.29
CA LEU A 13 17.41 -2.99 -26.60
C LEU A 13 18.54 -3.52 -27.50
N ILE A 14 19.51 -4.23 -26.90
CA ILE A 14 20.73 -4.68 -27.58
C ILE A 14 20.67 -6.19 -27.89
N GLU A 15 20.20 -6.99 -26.93
CA GLU A 15 20.12 -8.45 -27.04
C GLU A 15 18.66 -8.91 -26.89
N SER A 16 17.97 -9.18 -28.00
CA SER A 16 16.53 -9.52 -27.97
C SER A 16 16.18 -10.75 -27.15
N ALA A 17 17.14 -11.66 -26.92
CA ALA A 17 16.94 -12.85 -26.08
C ALA A 17 16.97 -12.55 -24.57
N CYS A 18 17.41 -11.37 -24.16
CA CYS A 18 17.60 -11.00 -22.77
C CYS A 18 16.40 -10.21 -22.24
N SER A 19 15.62 -10.85 -21.37
CA SER A 19 14.45 -10.24 -20.73
C SER A 19 14.19 -10.77 -19.32
N ILE A 20 13.45 -10.01 -18.52
CA ILE A 20 12.95 -10.43 -17.21
C ILE A 20 11.44 -10.21 -17.12
N HIS A 21 10.78 -11.07 -16.35
CA HIS A 21 9.38 -10.89 -15.96
C HIS A 21 9.30 -10.22 -14.60
N VAL A 22 8.49 -9.17 -14.49
CA VAL A 22 8.37 -8.35 -13.29
C VAL A 22 6.90 -8.10 -12.98
N PRO A 23 6.39 -8.60 -11.83
CA PRO A 23 5.15 -8.09 -11.27
C PRO A 23 5.39 -6.69 -10.71
N ALA A 24 4.55 -5.72 -11.08
CA ALA A 24 4.73 -4.32 -10.70
C ALA A 24 3.41 -3.70 -10.24
N LEU A 25 3.51 -2.77 -9.29
CA LEU A 25 2.39 -1.97 -8.81
C LEU A 25 2.23 -0.71 -9.66
N VAL A 26 0.99 -0.39 -10.02
CA VAL A 26 0.67 0.83 -10.77
C VAL A 26 0.50 2.01 -9.82
N VAL A 27 1.39 2.99 -9.97
CA VAL A 27 1.36 4.27 -9.24
C VAL A 27 1.25 5.45 -10.23
N ASN A 28 0.74 6.59 -9.77
CA ASN A 28 0.58 7.77 -10.62
C ASN A 28 1.93 8.33 -11.10
N GLU A 29 2.92 8.31 -10.21
CA GLU A 29 4.25 8.87 -10.42
C GLU A 29 5.27 8.08 -9.60
N ILE A 30 6.41 7.76 -10.22
CA ILE A 30 7.51 7.02 -9.59
C ILE A 30 8.55 8.01 -9.05
N ALA A 31 8.98 8.92 -9.91
CA ALA A 31 9.94 9.97 -9.62
C ALA A 31 9.74 11.11 -10.63
N ASP A 32 10.27 12.28 -10.29
CA ASP A 32 10.51 13.36 -11.24
C ASP A 32 11.42 12.89 -12.39
N LYS A 33 11.58 13.74 -13.42
CA LYS A 33 12.45 13.42 -14.55
C LYS A 33 13.88 13.15 -14.08
N LEU A 34 14.42 12.00 -14.48
CA LEU A 34 15.80 11.59 -14.24
C LEU A 34 16.57 11.49 -15.58
N PRO A 35 17.84 11.90 -15.61
CA PRO A 35 18.49 12.74 -14.61
C PRO A 35 17.77 14.10 -14.46
N SER A 36 17.81 14.72 -13.29
CA SER A 36 17.13 16.00 -13.01
C SER A 36 17.63 17.14 -13.91
N ARG A 37 18.87 17.01 -14.37
CA ARG A 37 19.51 17.89 -15.34
C ARG A 37 20.16 17.06 -16.44
N GLN A 38 20.25 17.63 -17.63
CA GLN A 38 20.97 17.00 -18.72
C GLN A 38 22.43 16.76 -18.34
N VAL A 39 22.86 15.51 -18.45
CA VAL A 39 24.25 15.11 -18.23
C VAL A 39 25.01 15.42 -19.50
N MET A 40 25.99 16.32 -19.40
CA MET A 40 26.94 16.59 -20.47
C MET A 40 27.91 15.41 -20.55
N SER A 41 28.03 14.80 -21.73
CA SER A 41 28.97 13.71 -21.95
C SER A 41 30.40 14.22 -21.79
N GLY A 42 31.07 13.79 -20.72
CA GLY A 42 32.51 13.96 -20.58
C GLY A 42 33.30 13.06 -21.51
N ASN A 43 34.57 13.42 -21.73
CA ASN A 43 35.50 12.50 -22.37
C ASN A 43 35.94 11.44 -21.35
N TYR A 44 35.40 10.24 -21.46
CA TYR A 44 35.67 9.11 -20.56
C TYR A 44 36.20 7.91 -21.37
N PRO A 45 37.52 7.85 -21.67
CA PRO A 45 38.08 6.83 -22.56
C PRO A 45 37.81 5.39 -22.11
N HIS A 46 37.70 5.15 -20.80
CA HIS A 46 37.38 3.83 -20.25
C HIS A 46 35.94 3.37 -20.57
N LEU A 47 35.06 4.30 -20.93
CA LEU A 47 33.67 4.04 -21.32
C LEU A 47 33.47 3.95 -22.83
N ASP A 48 34.53 4.11 -23.62
CA ASP A 48 34.44 4.06 -25.07
C ASP A 48 34.05 2.65 -25.56
N GLY A 49 33.22 2.64 -26.62
CA GLY A 49 32.72 1.43 -27.26
C GLY A 49 31.67 0.66 -26.46
N LEU A 50 31.23 1.18 -25.31
CA LEU A 50 30.19 0.53 -24.52
C LEU A 50 28.81 0.68 -25.17
N LYS A 51 28.08 -0.42 -25.29
CA LYS A 51 26.67 -0.42 -25.63
C LYS A 51 25.84 -0.21 -24.35
N LEU A 52 25.40 1.02 -24.14
CA LEU A 52 24.66 1.40 -22.94
C LEU A 52 23.24 0.82 -22.93
N ALA A 53 22.75 0.46 -21.75
CA ALA A 53 21.39 -0.06 -21.59
C ALA A 53 20.32 0.98 -21.93
N ASP A 54 20.61 2.26 -21.67
CA ASP A 54 19.78 3.39 -22.08
C ASP A 54 20.58 4.31 -23.04
N PRO A 55 20.25 4.34 -24.34
CA PRO A 55 20.85 5.27 -25.30
C PRO A 55 20.59 6.76 -24.98
N HIS A 56 19.60 7.05 -24.13
CA HIS A 56 19.19 8.40 -23.75
C HIS A 56 19.51 8.75 -22.30
N TYR A 57 20.41 8.01 -21.64
CA TYR A 57 20.73 8.12 -20.20
C TYR A 57 21.00 9.55 -19.72
N GLY A 58 21.55 10.42 -20.58
CA GLY A 58 21.90 11.79 -20.22
C GLY A 58 20.77 12.80 -20.36
N LYS A 59 19.59 12.42 -20.88
CA LYS A 59 18.47 13.34 -21.14
C LYS A 59 17.42 13.22 -20.03
N PRO A 60 16.97 14.33 -19.40
CA PRO A 60 15.92 14.30 -18.38
C PRO A 60 14.62 13.69 -18.90
N ARG A 61 14.21 12.53 -18.36
CA ARG A 61 13.03 11.78 -18.78
C ARG A 61 12.30 11.14 -17.61
N LYS A 62 11.01 10.87 -17.80
CA LYS A 62 10.20 10.17 -16.79
C LYS A 62 10.72 8.74 -16.60
N VAL A 63 10.71 8.25 -15.37
CA VAL A 63 10.94 6.84 -15.05
C VAL A 63 9.63 6.07 -15.22
N ASP A 64 9.66 5.03 -16.05
CA ASP A 64 8.47 4.21 -16.34
C ASP A 64 8.35 3.00 -15.41
N LEU A 65 9.48 2.49 -14.89
CA LEU A 65 9.53 1.30 -14.06
C LEU A 65 10.64 1.40 -13.00
N LEU A 66 10.30 1.09 -11.75
CA LEU A 66 11.25 0.90 -10.66
C LEU A 66 11.38 -0.59 -10.38
N LEU A 67 12.59 -1.13 -10.51
CA LEU A 67 12.87 -2.54 -10.25
C LEU A 67 13.30 -2.72 -8.79
N GLY A 68 12.70 -3.70 -8.12
CA GLY A 68 13.08 -4.08 -6.77
C GLY A 68 14.48 -4.71 -6.72
N ALA A 69 15.11 -4.63 -5.54
CA ALA A 69 16.42 -5.24 -5.30
C ALA A 69 16.40 -6.78 -5.46
N ASP A 70 15.23 -7.41 -5.36
CA ASP A 70 15.04 -8.83 -5.65
C ASP A 70 15.39 -9.19 -7.10
N LYS A 71 15.30 -8.24 -8.04
CA LYS A 71 15.67 -8.45 -9.45
C LYS A 71 17.15 -8.20 -9.72
N PHE A 72 17.84 -7.44 -8.87
CA PHE A 72 19.25 -7.07 -9.04
C PHE A 72 20.18 -8.24 -9.37
N PRO A 73 20.21 -9.36 -8.61
CA PRO A 73 21.16 -10.46 -8.88
C PRO A 73 20.93 -11.17 -10.22
N TYR A 74 19.75 -11.03 -10.82
CA TYR A 74 19.40 -11.63 -12.12
C TYR A 74 19.69 -10.68 -13.30
N ILE A 75 19.86 -9.39 -13.03
CA ILE A 75 20.09 -8.36 -14.05
C ILE A 75 21.59 -8.10 -14.23
N ILE A 76 22.34 -8.09 -13.14
CA ILE A 76 23.77 -7.76 -13.14
C ILE A 76 24.59 -8.92 -13.70
N ARG A 77 25.55 -8.60 -14.58
CA ARG A 77 26.50 -9.54 -15.16
C ARG A 77 27.91 -9.25 -14.64
N PRO A 78 28.84 -10.23 -14.67
CA PRO A 78 30.25 -9.94 -14.50
C PRO A 78 30.71 -8.87 -15.49
N GLY A 79 31.48 -7.89 -15.03
CA GLY A 79 31.98 -6.79 -15.86
C GLY A 79 31.78 -5.45 -15.17
N LEU A 80 32.88 -4.87 -14.73
CA LEU A 80 32.94 -3.54 -14.12
C LEU A 80 34.08 -2.77 -14.77
N ARG A 81 33.79 -1.58 -15.30
CA ARG A 81 34.78 -0.66 -15.83
C ARG A 81 34.86 0.55 -14.92
N LEU A 82 35.96 0.65 -14.20
CA LEU A 82 36.27 1.79 -13.34
C LEU A 82 37.13 2.78 -14.13
N GLY A 83 36.82 4.06 -13.97
CA GLY A 83 37.72 5.14 -14.35
C GLY A 83 38.50 5.65 -13.15
N PRO A 84 39.30 6.71 -13.33
CA PRO A 84 39.92 7.45 -12.24
C PRO A 84 38.90 7.99 -11.24
N ASP A 85 39.35 8.31 -10.03
CA ASP A 85 38.52 8.95 -9.02
C ASP A 85 37.85 10.22 -9.55
N GLY A 86 36.56 10.40 -9.24
CA GLY A 86 35.77 11.52 -9.75
C GLY A 86 35.19 11.34 -11.16
N THR A 87 35.38 10.16 -11.77
CA THR A 87 34.76 9.79 -13.06
C THR A 87 33.71 8.69 -12.89
N PRO A 88 32.76 8.54 -13.84
CA PRO A 88 31.74 7.51 -13.74
C PRO A 88 32.32 6.12 -14.03
N ALA A 89 31.73 5.11 -13.40
CA ALA A 89 31.95 3.71 -13.67
C ALA A 89 30.83 3.13 -14.56
N ALA A 90 31.11 1.97 -15.17
CA ALA A 90 30.11 1.21 -15.90
C ALA A 90 30.02 -0.25 -15.41
N GLN A 91 28.81 -0.71 -15.17
CA GLN A 91 28.48 -2.07 -14.74
C GLN A 91 27.76 -2.80 -15.86
N GLN A 92 28.23 -4.00 -16.23
CA GLN A 92 27.56 -4.81 -17.24
C GLN A 92 26.26 -5.41 -16.67
N SER A 93 25.21 -5.43 -17.49
CA SER A 93 23.92 -6.06 -17.18
C SER A 93 23.37 -6.80 -18.38
N ILE A 94 22.27 -7.54 -18.20
CA ILE A 94 21.52 -8.18 -19.31
C ILE A 94 20.95 -7.17 -20.32
N PHE A 95 20.79 -5.89 -19.91
CA PHE A 95 20.22 -4.85 -20.76
C PHE A 95 21.27 -4.04 -21.51
N GLY A 96 22.56 -4.25 -21.23
CA GLY A 96 23.67 -3.40 -21.68
C GLY A 96 24.47 -2.86 -20.50
N TRP A 97 25.34 -1.89 -20.77
CA TRP A 97 26.16 -1.25 -19.74
C TRP A 97 25.37 -0.15 -19.00
N LEU A 98 25.38 -0.24 -17.67
CA LEU A 98 24.77 0.72 -16.75
C LEU A 98 25.84 1.70 -16.28
N LEU A 99 25.56 3.01 -16.34
CA LEU A 99 26.48 4.04 -15.85
C LEU A 99 26.15 4.42 -14.41
N THR A 100 27.19 4.64 -13.59
CA THR A 100 27.04 5.05 -12.19
C THR A 100 28.23 5.91 -11.75
N GLY A 101 28.05 6.75 -10.74
CA GLY A 101 29.11 7.57 -10.17
C GLY A 101 29.14 9.02 -10.69
N PRO A 102 30.13 9.79 -10.24
CA PRO A 102 30.18 11.23 -10.48
C PRO A 102 30.51 11.54 -11.94
N THR A 103 29.79 12.50 -12.50
CA THR A 103 30.15 13.16 -13.74
C THR A 103 30.83 14.46 -13.35
N GLY A 104 32.15 14.55 -13.46
CA GLY A 104 33.00 15.66 -12.96
C GLY A 104 32.69 17.09 -13.47
N PHE A 105 31.49 17.35 -13.98
CA PHE A 105 30.96 18.67 -14.31
C PHE A 105 30.02 19.15 -13.20
N THR A 106 30.55 19.90 -12.25
CA THR A 106 29.76 20.88 -11.52
C THR A 106 29.84 22.17 -12.32
N ASP A 107 28.72 22.61 -12.90
CA ASP A 107 28.65 24.01 -13.30
C ASP A 107 28.92 24.84 -12.05
N GLY A 108 29.96 25.66 -12.10
CA GLY A 108 30.59 26.33 -10.97
C GLY A 108 29.73 27.36 -10.20
N ASN A 109 28.41 27.20 -10.16
CA ASN A 109 27.52 28.00 -9.31
C ASN A 109 26.11 27.40 -9.09
N ALA A 110 25.82 26.17 -9.53
CA ALA A 110 24.52 25.56 -9.27
C ALA A 110 24.51 24.82 -7.92
N PRO A 111 23.53 25.06 -7.02
CA PRO A 111 23.45 24.30 -5.78
C PRO A 111 23.28 22.81 -6.12
N ILE A 112 24.20 21.98 -5.62
CA ILE A 112 24.09 20.53 -5.68
C ILE A 112 22.91 20.16 -4.77
N ALA A 113 21.72 20.02 -5.35
CA ALA A 113 20.57 19.47 -4.65
C ALA A 113 20.84 17.98 -4.43
N VAL A 114 21.42 17.65 -3.26
CA VAL A 114 21.49 16.26 -2.79
C VAL A 114 20.10 15.87 -2.34
N THR A 115 19.33 15.24 -3.24
CA THR A 115 18.01 14.70 -2.89
C THR A 115 18.20 13.37 -2.17
N ALA A 116 18.16 13.40 -0.84
CA ALA A 116 18.00 12.20 -0.03
C ALA A 116 16.51 11.83 0.03
N SER A 117 16.11 10.76 -0.66
CA SER A 117 14.73 10.28 -0.61
C SER A 117 14.53 9.34 0.58
N HIS A 118 13.96 9.87 1.67
CA HIS A 118 13.48 9.05 2.77
C HIS A 118 12.11 8.47 2.39
N THR A 119 12.06 7.16 2.12
CA THR A 119 10.79 6.48 1.88
C THR A 119 10.13 6.19 3.23
N CYS A 120 9.33 7.14 3.74
CA CYS A 120 8.40 6.84 4.82
C CYS A 120 7.19 6.13 4.22
N THR A 121 7.16 4.80 4.34
CA THR A 121 5.94 4.03 4.17
C THR A 121 5.06 4.23 5.39
N GLU A 122 3.77 4.52 5.14
CA GLU A 122 2.67 4.75 6.09
C GLU A 122 2.47 6.19 6.62
N PRO A 123 1.22 6.61 6.89
CA PRO A 123 0.97 7.71 7.81
C PRO A 123 1.76 7.45 9.10
N SER A 124 2.23 8.51 9.76
CA SER A 124 2.87 8.33 11.07
C SER A 124 1.97 7.48 11.97
N ILE A 125 2.55 6.61 12.79
CA ILE A 125 1.76 5.75 13.70
C ILE A 125 0.76 6.58 14.51
N SER A 126 1.10 7.84 14.80
CA SER A 126 0.24 8.85 15.41
C SER A 126 -1.00 9.17 14.58
N GLN A 127 -0.90 9.34 13.26
CA GLN A 127 -2.05 9.54 12.38
C GLN A 127 -2.92 8.28 12.22
N ALA A 128 -2.30 7.10 12.17
CA ALA A 128 -3.05 5.84 12.13
C ALA A 128 -3.83 5.61 13.42
N LEU A 129 -3.20 5.88 14.58
CA LEU A 129 -3.84 5.85 15.89
C LEU A 129 -4.94 6.91 15.99
N GLN A 130 -4.68 8.16 15.57
CA GLN A 130 -5.67 9.22 15.61
C GLN A 130 -6.92 8.85 14.81
N ARG A 131 -6.77 8.34 13.59
CA ARG A 131 -7.91 7.89 12.78
C ARG A 131 -8.66 6.71 13.39
N PHE A 132 -7.95 5.79 14.04
CA PHE A 132 -8.58 4.70 14.77
C PHE A 132 -9.46 5.23 15.91
N TRP A 133 -8.95 6.19 16.70
CA TRP A 133 -9.70 6.82 17.78
C TRP A 133 -10.87 7.67 17.27
N GLU A 134 -10.72 8.41 16.17
CA GLU A 134 -11.81 9.18 15.55
C GLU A 134 -12.96 8.30 15.03
N ILE A 135 -12.69 7.05 14.62
CA ILE A 135 -13.70 6.11 14.14
C ILE A 135 -14.40 5.39 15.31
N GLU A 136 -13.67 5.05 16.36
CA GLU A 136 -14.21 4.37 17.55
C GLU A 136 -14.89 5.35 18.53
N GLU A 137 -14.53 6.63 18.53
CA GLU A 137 -15.19 7.62 19.37
C GLU A 137 -16.62 7.92 18.89
N ILE A 138 -17.58 7.68 19.78
CA ILE A 138 -18.97 8.08 19.59
C ILE A 138 -19.03 9.61 19.73
N PRO A 139 -19.60 10.36 18.78
CA PRO A 139 -19.68 11.82 18.86
C PRO A 139 -20.35 12.29 20.16
N VAL A 140 -19.56 12.94 21.02
CA VAL A 140 -20.00 13.57 22.27
C VAL A 140 -20.79 14.85 21.98
N GLY A 141 -21.97 14.73 21.38
CA GLY A 141 -22.73 15.93 21.03
C GLY A 141 -24.20 15.76 20.67
N PHE A 142 -24.64 14.56 20.27
CA PHE A 142 -26.02 14.34 19.84
C PHE A 142 -26.58 13.02 20.38
N LEU A 143 -26.78 12.95 21.69
CA LEU A 143 -27.60 11.87 22.24
C LEU A 143 -29.05 12.12 21.82
N THR A 144 -29.57 11.23 20.98
CA THR A 144 -31.02 11.17 20.71
C THR A 144 -31.79 11.00 22.03
N PRO A 145 -33.09 11.31 22.10
CA PRO A 145 -33.89 11.07 23.32
C PRO A 145 -33.80 9.63 23.85
N LYS A 146 -33.64 8.66 22.95
CA LYS A 146 -33.38 7.25 23.30
C LYS A 146 -31.97 7.05 23.88
N GLY A 147 -30.97 7.76 23.34
CA GLY A 147 -29.60 7.78 23.87
C GLY A 147 -29.54 8.34 25.30
N GLN A 148 -30.21 9.47 25.55
CA GLN A 148 -30.32 10.06 26.89
C GLN A 148 -31.01 9.11 27.89
N LEU A 149 -32.06 8.41 27.46
CA LEU A 149 -32.72 7.40 28.29
C LEU A 149 -31.79 6.22 28.60
N CYS A 150 -31.02 5.75 27.62
CA CYS A 150 -30.04 4.67 27.82
C CYS A 150 -28.92 5.09 28.77
N GLU A 151 -28.40 6.31 28.63
CA GLU A 151 -27.37 6.86 29.51
C GLU A 151 -27.89 7.00 30.94
N LYS A 152 -29.08 7.57 31.13
CA LYS A 152 -29.72 7.66 32.45
C LYS A 152 -29.92 6.28 33.09
N LEU A 153 -30.40 5.30 32.32
CA LEU A 153 -30.59 3.94 32.83
C LEU A 153 -29.26 3.26 33.18
N TYR A 154 -28.21 3.50 32.40
CA TYR A 154 -26.86 3.04 32.71
C TYR A 154 -26.38 3.64 34.02
N LEU A 155 -26.45 4.97 34.20
CA LEU A 155 -26.06 5.63 35.44
C LEU A 155 -26.86 5.15 36.66
N ASP A 156 -28.17 4.95 36.50
CA ASP A 156 -29.06 4.54 37.60
C ASP A 156 -28.88 3.06 38.00
N THR A 157 -28.46 2.19 37.07
CA THR A 157 -28.49 0.74 37.28
C THR A 157 -27.13 0.06 37.20
N ALA A 158 -26.12 0.73 36.65
CA ALA A 158 -24.75 0.24 36.62
C ALA A 158 -24.17 0.27 38.04
N ARG A 159 -23.87 -0.91 38.56
CA ARG A 159 -23.18 -1.06 39.84
C ARG A 159 -22.08 -2.10 39.73
N ARG A 160 -21.02 -1.90 40.51
CA ARG A 160 -19.95 -2.87 40.66
C ARG A 160 -20.25 -3.81 41.83
N ARG A 161 -20.14 -5.11 41.61
CA ARG A 161 -20.28 -6.14 42.64
C ARG A 161 -18.98 -6.29 43.42
N GLU A 162 -19.08 -6.95 44.58
CA GLU A 162 -17.93 -7.24 45.46
C GLU A 162 -16.88 -8.14 44.79
N ASP A 163 -17.27 -8.96 43.80
CA ASP A 163 -16.37 -9.78 42.98
C ASP A 163 -15.66 -8.98 41.85
N GLY A 164 -15.89 -7.66 41.81
CA GLY A 164 -15.32 -6.74 40.83
C GLY A 164 -16.07 -6.66 39.49
N ARG A 165 -17.10 -7.47 39.26
CA ARG A 165 -17.88 -7.47 38.00
C ARG A 165 -18.90 -6.32 37.97
N PHE A 166 -19.13 -5.76 36.78
CA PHE A 166 -20.20 -4.77 36.57
C PHE A 166 -21.53 -5.46 36.29
N VAL A 167 -22.60 -4.94 36.90
CA VAL A 167 -23.98 -5.32 36.61
C VAL A 167 -24.69 -4.08 36.09
N VAL A 168 -25.27 -4.21 34.90
CA VAL A 168 -26.08 -3.17 34.25
C VAL A 168 -27.44 -3.77 33.95
N ARG A 169 -28.52 -2.99 34.15
CA ARG A 169 -29.85 -3.43 33.75
C ARG A 169 -30.05 -3.11 32.27
N LEU A 170 -30.37 -4.10 31.45
CA LEU A 170 -30.63 -3.88 30.02
C LEU A 170 -32.02 -3.25 29.83
N PRO A 171 -32.15 -2.12 29.13
CA PRO A 171 -33.44 -1.56 28.77
C PRO A 171 -34.14 -2.46 27.74
N LEU A 172 -35.36 -2.89 28.04
CA LEU A 172 -36.22 -3.58 27.08
C LEU A 172 -37.10 -2.54 26.35
N ARG A 173 -37.32 -2.72 25.04
CA ARG A 173 -38.18 -1.83 24.23
C ARG A 173 -39.65 -1.83 24.67
N SER A 174 -40.07 -2.83 25.44
CA SER A 174 -41.39 -2.97 26.04
C SER A 174 -41.24 -3.59 27.44
N PRO A 175 -42.15 -3.27 28.38
CA PRO A 175 -42.16 -3.88 29.71
C PRO A 175 -42.61 -5.36 29.70
N GLU A 176 -42.84 -5.95 28.52
CA GLU A 176 -43.25 -7.35 28.44
C GLU A 176 -42.10 -8.27 28.83
N PRO A 177 -42.31 -9.17 29.81
CA PRO A 177 -41.34 -10.17 30.16
C PRO A 177 -41.08 -11.09 28.95
N ILE A 178 -39.83 -11.49 28.75
CA ILE A 178 -39.39 -12.36 27.63
C ILE A 178 -40.04 -13.78 27.66
N THR A 179 -40.99 -14.02 28.56
CA THR A 179 -41.42 -15.35 28.97
C THR A 179 -42.68 -15.87 28.29
N THR A 180 -42.87 -15.65 26.99
CA THR A 180 -44.03 -16.29 26.31
C THR A 180 -43.85 -16.76 24.87
N ARG A 181 -42.68 -16.58 24.23
CA ARG A 181 -42.50 -17.02 22.83
C ARG A 181 -41.78 -18.35 22.60
N LEU A 182 -41.32 -19.04 23.65
CA LEU A 182 -40.63 -20.34 23.51
C LEU A 182 -41.44 -21.55 24.02
N LEU A 183 -42.68 -21.37 24.47
CA LEU A 183 -43.52 -22.48 24.94
C LEU A 183 -44.92 -22.41 24.31
N LEU A 184 -45.00 -22.64 23.00
CA LEU A 184 -46.23 -23.19 22.44
C LEU A 184 -46.03 -24.71 22.26
N PRO A 185 -46.90 -25.56 22.83
CA PRO A 185 -46.85 -26.99 22.58
C PRO A 185 -47.14 -27.26 21.11
N ILE A 186 -46.40 -28.19 20.51
CA ILE A 186 -46.72 -28.78 19.22
C ILE A 186 -48.07 -29.49 19.41
N SER A 187 -49.16 -28.95 18.85
CA SER A 187 -50.41 -29.69 18.75
C SER A 187 -50.27 -30.76 17.68
N ASP A 188 -50.32 -32.01 18.14
CA ASP A 188 -50.50 -33.21 17.33
C ASP A 188 -51.70 -33.06 16.40
N ASN A 189 -51.46 -33.24 15.10
CA ASN A 189 -52.52 -33.35 14.12
C ASN A 189 -52.77 -34.84 13.87
N GLN A 190 -53.81 -35.40 14.51
CA GLN A 190 -54.31 -36.74 14.21
C GLN A 190 -55.77 -36.71 13.76
N LYS A 191 -55.96 -37.25 12.55
CA LYS A 191 -57.12 -37.97 11.97
C LYS A 191 -58.37 -37.13 11.63
N ASN A 192 -58.72 -37.07 10.33
CA ASN A 192 -59.57 -38.01 9.57
C ASN A 192 -61.05 -37.83 10.00
N SER A 193 -62.05 -37.58 9.16
CA SER A 193 -62.36 -38.15 7.84
C SER A 193 -63.67 -37.52 7.31
N ASP A 194 -63.71 -37.18 6.01
CA ASP A 194 -64.77 -37.40 4.98
C ASP A 194 -66.29 -37.09 5.26
N PRO A 195 -67.20 -36.99 4.24
CA PRO A 195 -67.10 -37.47 2.85
C PRO A 195 -67.63 -36.57 1.70
N ALA A 196 -67.11 -36.85 0.50
CA ALA A 196 -67.78 -37.11 -0.78
C ALA A 196 -68.78 -36.13 -1.47
N MET A 197 -68.53 -36.02 -2.79
CA MET A 197 -69.45 -35.82 -3.94
C MET A 197 -69.87 -34.40 -4.35
N LEU A 198 -69.26 -33.94 -5.46
CA LEU A 198 -70.01 -33.60 -6.67
C LEU A 198 -69.13 -33.86 -7.92
N ASN A 199 -69.69 -34.71 -8.79
CA ASN A 199 -69.26 -35.22 -10.11
C ASN A 199 -68.26 -36.38 -10.16
#